data_AF-M1EKQ5-F1
#
_entry.id   AF-M1EKQ5-F1
#
_cell.length_a   1.000
_cell.length_b   1.000
_cell.length_c   1.000
_cell.angle_alpha   90.00
_cell.angle_beta   90.00
_cell.angle_gamma   90.00
#
_symmetry.space_group_name_H-M   'P 1'
#
loop_
_entity.id
_entity.type
_entity.pdbx_description
1 polymer ?
#
loop_
_entity_poly.entity_id
_entity_poly.type
_entity_poly.pdbx_seq_one_letter_code
_entity_poly.pdbx_strand_id
1 'polypeptide(L)'
;GAASKSISKLLEGGDISTPKSSGLIIRHTNQTTISDLVEITSLLDSKQRVAVFGSAEGESSDDSLVDLAIGLGVRFIKLGGLSRGERITKYNR
;
A
#
# COMPACT_ATOMS: atom_id res chain seq x y z
N GLY A 1 13.22 -9.93 -7.47
CA GLY A 1 12.51 -11.12 -8.00
C GLY A 1 11.57 -11.82 -7.02
N ALA A 2 11.48 -11.42 -5.74
CA ALA A 2 10.70 -12.15 -4.73
C ALA A 2 9.27 -11.58 -4.49
N ALA A 3 9.02 -10.28 -4.73
CA ALA A 3 7.71 -9.67 -4.46
C ALA A 3 6.65 -9.93 -5.54
N SER A 4 7.04 -10.17 -6.80
CA SER A 4 6.09 -10.45 -7.90
C SER A 4 5.32 -11.78 -7.66
N LYS A 5 5.94 -12.75 -6.96
CA LYS A 5 5.23 -13.96 -6.49
C LYS A 5 4.23 -13.69 -5.36
N SER A 6 4.26 -12.53 -4.71
CA SER A 6 3.46 -12.25 -3.53
C SER A 6 2.05 -11.76 -3.86
N ILE A 7 1.83 -11.12 -5.02
CA ILE A 7 0.50 -10.65 -5.45
C ILE A 7 -0.38 -11.85 -5.77
N SER A 8 0.12 -12.79 -6.59
CA SER A 8 -0.55 -14.05 -6.90
C SER A 8 -0.87 -14.84 -5.62
N LYS A 9 0.05 -14.87 -4.65
CA LYS A 9 -0.15 -15.56 -3.36
C LYS A 9 -1.13 -14.84 -2.41
N LEU A 10 -1.33 -13.54 -2.60
CA LEU A 10 -2.35 -12.73 -1.92
C LEU A 10 -3.75 -12.94 -2.54
N LEU A 11 -3.78 -13.19 -3.86
CA LEU A 11 -4.97 -13.55 -4.63
C LEU A 11 -5.40 -15.02 -4.41
N GLU A 12 -4.42 -15.92 -4.26
CA GLU A 12 -4.58 -17.38 -4.20
C GLU A 12 -4.77 -17.91 -2.75
N GLY A 13 -4.52 -17.07 -1.74
CA GLY A 13 -4.75 -17.38 -0.31
C GLY A 13 -6.21 -17.44 0.12
N GLY A 14 -7.09 -17.92 -0.76
CA GLY A 14 -8.46 -18.28 -0.46
C GLY A 14 -8.51 -19.56 0.36
N ASP A 15 -8.30 -19.45 1.67
CA ASP A 15 -8.92 -20.38 2.62
C ASP A 15 -10.10 -19.64 3.27
N ILE A 16 -11.31 -20.12 2.94
CA ILE A 16 -12.58 -19.40 2.97
C ILE A 16 -13.19 -19.32 4.39
N SER A 17 -12.55 -19.87 5.42
CA SER A 17 -13.19 -20.01 6.74
C SER A 17 -12.78 -18.97 7.79
N THR A 18 -11.63 -18.28 7.67
CA THR A 18 -11.17 -17.33 8.70
C THR A 18 -10.41 -16.13 8.11
N PRO A 19 -10.81 -14.88 8.44
CA PRO A 19 -10.02 -13.72 8.05
C PRO A 19 -8.73 -13.65 8.88
N LYS A 20 -7.58 -14.03 8.30
CA LYS A 20 -6.25 -13.89 8.93
C LYS A 20 -5.88 -12.44 9.30
N SER A 21 -6.40 -11.46 8.56
CA SER A 21 -6.23 -10.03 8.86
C SER A 21 -7.35 -9.19 8.24
N SER A 22 -7.71 -8.10 8.92
CA SER A 22 -8.70 -7.10 8.46
C SER A 22 -8.10 -6.02 7.55
N GLY A 23 -6.77 -5.95 7.48
CA GLY A 23 -6.08 -4.98 6.63
C GLY A 23 -4.76 -5.49 6.07
N LEU A 24 -4.28 -4.79 5.03
CA LEU A 24 -3.05 -5.09 4.31
C LEU A 24 -2.23 -3.81 4.15
N ILE A 25 -0.92 -3.91 4.46
CA ILE A 25 0.04 -2.83 4.21
C ILE A 25 0.73 -3.09 2.87
N ILE A 26 0.59 -2.16 1.93
CA ILE A 26 1.16 -2.21 0.60
C ILE A 26 2.25 -1.14 0.52
N ARG A 27 3.47 -1.55 0.17
CA ARG A 27 4.60 -0.61 0.02
C ARG A 27 4.88 -0.37 -1.45
N HIS A 28 4.95 0.89 -1.84
CA HIS A 28 5.40 1.26 -3.18
C HIS A 28 6.91 0.99 -3.26
N THR A 29 7.29 -0.06 -3.98
CA THR A 29 8.69 -0.45 -4.21
C THR A 29 8.90 -0.66 -5.70
N ASN A 30 10.15 -0.75 -6.16
CA ASN A 30 10.49 -0.98 -7.58
C ASN A 30 9.89 -2.25 -8.20
N GLN A 31 9.20 -3.09 -7.41
CA GLN A 31 8.53 -4.30 -7.87
C GLN A 31 7.00 -4.18 -7.92
N THR A 32 6.43 -3.02 -7.59
CA THR A 32 4.99 -2.78 -7.53
C THR A 32 4.63 -1.67 -8.52
N THR A 33 3.76 -1.96 -9.48
CA THR A 33 3.30 -0.96 -10.45
C THR A 33 2.07 -0.22 -9.93
N ILE A 34 1.77 0.95 -10.49
CA ILE A 34 0.54 1.69 -10.16
C ILE A 34 -0.71 0.87 -10.49
N SER A 35 -0.70 0.12 -11.60
CA SER A 35 -1.79 -0.78 -11.97
C SER A 35 -2.05 -1.85 -10.92
N ASP A 36 -0.98 -2.44 -10.35
CA ASP A 36 -1.12 -3.41 -9.26
C ASP A 36 -1.78 -2.78 -8.03
N LEU A 37 -1.42 -1.53 -7.69
CA LEU A 37 -2.01 -0.81 -6.56
C LEU A 37 -3.51 -0.58 -6.73
N VAL A 38 -3.95 -0.24 -7.95
CA VAL A 38 -5.37 -0.08 -8.29
C VAL A 38 -6.11 -1.40 -8.12
N GLU A 39 -5.58 -2.48 -8.69
CA GLU A 39 -6.21 -3.81 -8.63
C GLU A 39 -6.33 -4.32 -7.19
N ILE A 40 -5.25 -4.19 -6.41
CA ILE A 40 -5.24 -4.61 -5.00
C ILE A 40 -6.24 -3.78 -4.18
N THR A 41 -6.31 -2.47 -4.40
CA THR A 41 -7.21 -1.60 -3.64
C THR A 41 -8.68 -1.94 -3.94
N SER A 42 -9.01 -2.13 -5.21
CA SER A 42 -10.36 -2.57 -5.65
C SER A 42 -10.73 -3.94 -5.06
N LEU A 43 -9.78 -4.88 -5.04
CA LEU A 43 -10.02 -6.20 -4.45
C LEU A 43 -10.24 -6.13 -2.93
N LEU A 44 -9.46 -5.32 -2.22
CA LEU A 44 -9.59 -5.16 -0.78
C LEU A 44 -10.94 -4.50 -0.42
N ASP A 45 -11.37 -3.51 -1.21
CA ASP A 45 -12.67 -2.87 -1.04
C ASP A 45 -13.82 -3.87 -1.21
N SER A 46 -13.76 -4.71 -2.26
CA SER A 46 -14.77 -5.77 -2.49
C SER A 46 -14.86 -6.79 -1.36
N LYS A 47 -13.75 -6.99 -0.63
CA LYS A 47 -13.64 -7.91 0.51
C LYS A 47 -13.87 -7.21 1.86
N GLN A 48 -14.29 -5.94 1.87
CA GLN A 48 -14.42 -5.10 3.06
C GLN A 48 -13.16 -5.08 3.94
N ARG A 49 -11.98 -5.11 3.30
CA ARG A 49 -10.68 -5.06 3.96
C ARG A 49 -10.05 -3.69 3.78
N VAL A 50 -9.21 -3.33 4.74
CA VAL A 50 -8.55 -2.03 4.77
C VAL A 50 -7.22 -2.10 4.03
N ALA A 51 -7.06 -1.31 2.98
CA ALA A 51 -5.75 -1.03 2.39
C ALA A 51 -5.01 0.04 3.22
N VAL A 52 -3.71 -0.16 3.41
CA VAL A 52 -2.81 0.80 4.05
C VAL A 52 -1.60 0.98 3.14
N PHE A 53 -1.33 2.20 2.68
CA PHE A 53 -0.12 2.47 1.89
C PHE A 53 1.06 2.77 2.81
N GLY A 54 2.22 2.21 2.53
CA GLY A 54 3.42 2.37 3.34
C GLY A 54 4.58 2.88 2.51
N SER A 55 5.37 3.79 3.08
CA SER A 55 6.63 4.18 2.47
C SER A 55 7.72 3.13 2.65
N ALA A 56 8.66 3.10 1.70
CA ALA A 56 9.86 2.27 1.75
C ALA A 56 11.02 2.97 2.48
N GLU A 57 12.02 2.21 2.92
CA GLU A 57 13.26 2.80 3.48
C GLU A 57 14.10 3.44 2.36
N GLY A 58 14.65 4.63 2.60
CA GLY A 58 15.43 5.37 1.60
C GLY A 58 14.57 6.08 0.55
N GLU A 59 13.40 6.59 0.96
CA GLU A 59 12.39 7.08 0.04
C GLU A 59 12.66 8.48 -0.57
N SER A 60 12.00 8.68 -1.71
CA SER A 60 11.69 9.95 -2.36
C SER A 60 11.37 11.11 -1.41
N SER A 61 11.86 12.33 -1.66
CA SER A 61 11.24 13.54 -1.08
C SER A 61 9.96 13.97 -1.80
N ASP A 62 9.53 13.23 -2.83
CA ASP A 62 8.25 13.43 -3.49
C ASP A 62 7.07 13.00 -2.59
N ASP A 63 5.92 13.60 -2.86
CA ASP A 63 4.64 13.41 -2.20
C ASP A 63 3.63 12.60 -3.04
N SER A 64 4.09 12.03 -4.16
CA SER A 64 3.25 11.29 -5.12
C SER A 64 2.48 10.13 -4.49
N LEU A 65 3.06 9.48 -3.47
CA LEU A 65 2.42 8.41 -2.70
C LEU A 65 1.16 8.89 -1.97
N VAL A 66 1.16 10.14 -1.50
CA VAL A 66 0.02 10.76 -0.79
C VAL A 66 -1.09 11.06 -1.77
N ASP A 67 -0.75 11.70 -2.90
CA ASP A 67 -1.69 11.96 -3.98
C ASP A 67 -2.32 10.65 -4.50
N LEU A 68 -1.52 9.59 -4.65
CA LEU A 68 -2.00 8.27 -5.06
C LEU A 68 -2.91 7.62 -4.00
N ALA A 69 -2.55 7.71 -2.72
CA ALA A 69 -3.37 7.17 -1.63
C ALA A 69 -4.75 7.86 -1.59
N ILE A 70 -4.78 9.18 -1.77
CA ILE A 70 -6.02 9.96 -1.87
C ILE A 70 -6.81 9.56 -3.12
N GLY A 71 -6.16 9.49 -4.28
CA GLY A 71 -6.80 9.14 -5.55
C GLY A 71 -7.40 7.73 -5.58
N LEU A 72 -6.82 6.79 -4.82
CA LEU A 72 -7.32 5.42 -4.67
C LEU A 72 -8.27 5.23 -3.47
N GLY A 73 -8.55 6.29 -2.70
CA GLY A 73 -9.46 6.23 -1.55
C GLY A 73 -8.92 5.38 -0.39
N VAL A 74 -7.60 5.27 -0.27
CA VAL A 74 -6.95 4.47 0.78
C VAL A 74 -7.17 5.14 2.14
N ARG A 75 -7.64 4.36 3.12
CA ARG A 75 -8.04 4.91 4.43
C ARG A 75 -6.88 5.26 5.35
N PHE A 76 -5.72 4.62 5.18
CA PHE A 76 -4.56 4.84 6.04
C PHE A 76 -3.26 4.86 5.25
N ILE A 77 -2.33 5.70 5.68
CA ILE A 77 -0.98 5.77 5.15
C ILE A 77 0.04 5.68 6.29
N LYS A 78 1.16 5.00 6.06
CA LYS A 78 2.26 4.82 6.99
C LYS A 78 3.53 5.42 6.38
N LEU A 79 3.89 6.61 6.86
CA LEU A 79 5.01 7.40 6.34
C LEU A 79 6.29 7.32 7.19
N GLY A 80 6.20 6.71 8.38
CA GLY A 80 7.28 6.68 9.38
C GLY A 80 7.20 7.86 10.35
N GLY A 81 8.22 8.03 11.19
CA GLY A 81 8.26 9.12 12.19
C GLY A 81 8.34 10.51 11.54
N LEU A 82 7.95 11.55 12.29
CA LEU A 82 8.05 12.97 11.92
C LEU A 82 9.52 13.45 11.96
N SER A 83 10.36 12.81 11.18
CA SER A 83 11.78 13.10 11.07
C SER A 83 12.24 12.86 9.64
N ARG A 84 13.28 13.60 9.25
CA ARG A 84 13.82 13.63 7.88
C ARG A 84 12.90 14.32 6.87
N GLY A 85 13.51 15.12 5.99
CA GLY A 85 12.78 15.98 5.05
C GLY A 85 11.84 15.19 4.14
N GLU A 86 12.26 13.99 3.71
CA GLU A 86 11.50 13.15 2.78
C GLU A 86 10.14 12.66 3.33
N ARG A 87 10.02 12.55 4.66
CA ARG A 87 8.77 12.16 5.32
C ARG A 87 7.89 13.37 5.61
N ILE A 88 8.52 14.48 6.01
CA ILE A 88 7.81 15.73 6.33
C ILE A 88 7.08 16.26 5.09
N THR A 89 7.69 16.20 3.90
CA THR A 89 7.03 16.62 2.66
C THR A 89 5.72 15.87 2.43
N LYS A 90 5.68 14.56 2.68
CA LYS A 90 4.47 13.73 2.56
C LYS A 90 3.41 14.07 3.62
N TYR A 91 3.82 14.36 4.86
CA TYR A 91 2.88 14.77 5.90
C TYR A 91 2.26 16.15 5.65
N ASN A 92 2.96 17.03 4.91
CA ASN A 92 2.54 18.40 4.65
C ASN A 92 1.75 18.58 3.34
N ARG A 93 1.62 17.53 2.53
CA ARG A 93 0.87 17.55 1.28
C ARG A 93 -0.64 17.49 1.54
#